data_AF-A0A2J0N1N9-F1
#
_entry.id   AF-A0A2J0N1N9-F1
#
_cell.length_a   1.000
_cell.length_b   1.000
_cell.length_c   1.000
_cell.angle_alpha   90.00
_cell.angle_beta   90.00
_cell.angle_gamma   90.00
#
_symmetry.space_group_name_H-M   'P 1'
#
loop_
_entity.id
_entity.type
_entity.pdbx_description
1 polymer ?
#
loop_
_entity_poly.entity_id
_entity_poly.type
_entity_poly.pdbx_seq_one_letter_code
_entity_poly.pdbx_strand_id
1 'polypeptide(L)'
;MFTKTAPLLIFAVCYLLFIFLPRRRTVIAVLGAMLLIILQSLSLKQAFYAINWNVMGIFVGTLVVADIFMESRVPAYIAEIIVDKAKNTAWSILLICGLTGFISAFVE
;
A
#
# COMPACT_ATOMS: atom_id res chain seq x y z
N MET A 1 29.88 3.12 -19.16
CA MET A 1 29.78 1.93 -18.29
C MET A 1 29.37 2.31 -16.87
N PHE A 2 30.03 3.30 -16.23
CA PHE A 2 29.68 3.83 -14.90
C PHE A 2 28.28 4.47 -14.77
N THR A 3 27.68 4.93 -15.87
CA THR A 3 26.36 5.58 -15.87
C THR A 3 25.19 4.63 -15.58
N LYS A 4 25.33 3.32 -15.82
CA LYS A 4 24.27 2.33 -15.55
C LYS A 4 24.41 1.60 -14.22
N THR A 5 25.61 1.61 -13.62
CA THR A 5 25.87 0.94 -12.35
C THR A 5 25.37 1.74 -11.15
N ALA A 6 25.45 3.08 -11.21
CA ALA A 6 25.01 3.93 -10.11
C ALA A 6 23.51 3.76 -9.78
N PRO A 7 22.58 3.72 -10.75
CA PRO A 7 21.16 3.51 -10.46
C PRO A 7 20.86 2.13 -9.88
N LEU A 8 21.54 1.09 -10.36
CA LEU A 8 21.42 -0.27 -9.84
C LEU A 8 21.89 -0.36 -8.39
N LEU A 9 23.00 0.30 -8.06
CA LEU A 9 23.54 0.31 -6.70
C LEU A 9 22.59 1.07 -5.76
N ILE A 10 22.07 2.23 -6.19
CA ILE A 10 21.06 2.99 -5.43
C ILE A 10 19.80 2.14 -5.22
N PHE A 11 19.33 1.45 -6.26
CA PHE A 11 18.17 0.56 -6.16
C PHE A 11 18.40 -0.59 -5.16
N ALA A 12 19.54 -1.28 -5.25
CA ALA A 12 19.89 -2.36 -4.34
C ALA A 12 19.98 -1.87 -2.88
N VAL A 13 20.60 -0.71 -2.64
CA VAL A 13 20.68 -0.10 -1.31
C VAL A 13 19.30 0.30 -0.79
N CYS A 14 18.46 0.95 -1.61
CA CYS A 14 17.09 1.29 -1.21
C CYS A 14 16.27 0.05 -0.85
N TYR A 15 16.41 -1.03 -1.63
CA TYR A 15 15.70 -2.28 -1.39
C TYR A 15 16.15 -2.94 -0.07
N LEU A 16 17.47 -2.99 0.20
CA LEU A 16 17.99 -3.46 1.49
C LEU A 16 17.44 -2.59 2.64
N LEU A 17 17.43 -1.27 2.48
CA LEU A 17 16.88 -0.36 3.48
C LEU A 17 15.37 -0.56 3.70
N PHE A 18 14.59 -0.97 2.70
CA PHE A 18 13.17 -1.32 2.90
C PHE A 18 12.96 -2.52 3.81
N ILE A 19 13.92 -3.46 3.84
CA ILE A 19 13.93 -4.64 4.70
C ILE A 19 14.32 -4.23 6.13
N PHE A 20 15.40 -3.47 6.29
CA PHE A 20 15.89 -3.08 7.62
C PHE A 20 15.09 -1.96 8.29
N LEU A 21 14.46 -1.07 7.52
CA LEU A 21 13.74 0.12 8.00
C LEU A 21 12.30 0.17 7.44
N PRO A 22 11.44 -0.81 7.77
CA PRO A 22 10.09 -0.91 7.19
C PRO A 22 9.20 0.30 7.52
N ARG A 23 9.41 0.94 8.67
CA ARG A 23 8.63 2.13 9.09
C ARG A 23 8.99 3.40 8.31
N ARG A 24 10.12 3.44 7.60
CA ARG A 24 10.63 4.64 6.91
C ARG A 24 10.71 4.46 5.38
N ARG A 25 10.01 3.48 4.82
CA ARG A 25 10.01 3.16 3.38
C ARG A 25 9.74 4.39 2.49
N THR A 26 8.78 5.23 2.85
CA THR A 26 8.47 6.46 2.09
C THR A 26 9.65 7.42 2.03
N VAL A 27 10.33 7.65 3.15
CA VAL A 27 11.48 8.57 3.23
C VAL A 27 12.65 8.02 2.39
N ILE A 28 12.91 6.72 2.49
CA ILE A 28 13.97 6.05 1.73
C ILE A 28 13.68 6.13 0.22
N ALA A 29 12.43 5.90 -0.20
CA ALA A 29 12.02 6.00 -1.60
C ALA A 29 12.22 7.41 -2.17
N VAL A 30 11.82 8.45 -1.43
CA VAL A 30 11.97 9.85 -1.85
C VAL A 30 13.45 10.24 -1.92
N LEU A 31 14.26 9.85 -0.92
CA LEU A 31 15.70 10.10 -0.94
C LEU A 31 16.40 9.37 -2.09
N GLY A 32 16.03 8.12 -2.36
CA GLY A 32 16.54 7.36 -3.49
C GLY A 32 16.22 8.01 -4.83
N ALA A 33 14.98 8.46 -5.03
CA ALA A 33 14.57 9.20 -6.22
C ALA A 33 15.32 10.54 -6.36
N MET A 34 15.50 11.27 -5.25
CA MET A 34 16.25 12.52 -5.22
C MET A 34 17.72 12.32 -5.60
N LEU A 35 18.37 11.26 -5.09
CA LEU A 35 19.73 10.89 -5.47
C LEU A 35 19.85 10.59 -6.96
N LEU A 36 18.90 9.85 -7.55
CA LEU A 36 18.90 9.55 -8.99
C LEU A 36 18.82 10.83 -9.85
N ILE A 37 18.10 11.86 -9.39
CA ILE A 37 17.99 13.16 -10.05
C ILE A 37 19.30 13.96 -9.91
N ILE A 38 19.88 14.01 -8.71
CA ILE A 38 21.13 14.75 -8.43
C ILE A 38 22.30 14.16 -9.23
N LEU A 39 22.38 12.84 -9.35
CA LEU A 39 23.40 12.16 -10.16
C LEU A 39 23.15 12.30 -11.69
N GLN A 40 22.13 13.07 -12.11
CA GLN A 40 21.70 13.23 -13.51
C GLN A 40 21.43 11.91 -14.24
N SER A 41 21.22 10.82 -13.51
CA SER A 41 20.81 9.55 -14.11
C SER A 41 19.38 9.61 -14.63
N LEU A 42 18.57 10.51 -14.08
CA LEU A 42 17.18 10.68 -14.46
C LEU A 42 16.85 12.17 -14.40
N SER A 43 16.33 12.73 -15.50
CA SER A 43 15.92 14.14 -15.51
C SER A 43 14.61 14.33 -14.73
N LEU A 44 14.39 15.52 -14.16
CA LEU A 44 13.13 15.87 -13.48
C LEU A 44 11.91 15.57 -14.35
N LYS A 45 11.94 15.90 -15.65
CA LYS A 45 10.84 15.60 -16.58
C LYS A 45 10.61 14.10 -16.69
N GLN A 46 11.66 13.30 -16.88
CA GLN A 46 11.54 11.84 -16.93
C GLN A 46 11.03 11.26 -15.61
N ALA A 47 11.36 11.84 -14.46
CA ALA A 47 10.86 11.40 -13.15
C ALA A 47 9.35 11.56 -13.07
N PHE A 48 8.82 12.71 -13.50
CA PHE A 48 7.38 12.96 -13.52
C PHE A 48 6.63 12.04 -14.49
N TYR A 49 7.19 11.75 -15.66
CA TYR A 49 6.58 10.82 -16.62
C TYR A 49 6.73 9.35 -16.23
N ALA A 50 7.69 9.00 -15.37
CA ALA A 50 7.85 7.65 -14.85
C ALA A 50 6.75 7.27 -13.83
N ILE A 51 6.05 8.25 -13.26
CA ILE A 51 4.91 8.00 -12.36
C ILE A 51 3.69 7.58 -13.19
N ASN A 52 3.17 6.39 -12.90
CA ASN A 52 1.93 5.92 -13.52
C ASN A 52 0.72 6.48 -12.75
N TRP A 53 0.19 7.59 -13.26
CA TRP A 53 -0.98 8.28 -12.68
C TRP A 53 -2.25 7.44 -12.68
N ASN A 54 -2.40 6.50 -13.61
CA ASN A 54 -3.55 5.59 -13.62
C ASN A 54 -3.49 4.65 -12.41
N VAL A 55 -2.34 4.03 -12.18
CA VAL A 55 -2.12 3.16 -11.01
C VAL A 55 -2.30 3.95 -9.70
N MET A 56 -1.72 5.15 -9.60
CA MET A 56 -1.89 5.99 -8.42
C MET A 56 -3.37 6.36 -8.19
N GLY A 57 -4.11 6.68 -9.25
CA GLY A 57 -5.54 6.98 -9.20
C GLY A 57 -6.37 5.79 -8.71
N ILE A 58 -6.04 4.57 -9.15
CA ILE A 58 -6.70 3.34 -8.67
C ILE A 58 -6.46 3.17 -7.16
N PHE A 59 -5.20 3.26 -6.70
CA PHE A 59 -4.89 3.13 -5.27
C PHE A 59 -5.56 4.20 -4.40
N VAL A 60 -5.56 5.45 -4.84
CA VAL A 60 -6.24 6.53 -4.11
C VAL A 60 -7.75 6.30 -4.11
N GLY A 61 -8.32 5.86 -5.24
CA GLY A 61 -9.74 5.55 -5.36
C GLY A 61 -10.18 4.43 -4.43
N THR A 62 -9.44 3.32 -4.38
CA THR A 62 -9.75 2.20 -3.48
C THR A 62 -9.64 2.62 -2.01
N LEU A 63 -8.61 3.39 -1.64
CA LEU A 63 -8.47 3.94 -0.30
C LEU A 63 -9.64 4.85 0.11
N VAL A 64 -10.09 5.74 -0.78
CA VAL A 64 -11.24 6.63 -0.50
C VAL A 64 -12.53 5.83 -0.36
N VAL A 65 -12.78 4.86 -1.25
CA VAL A 65 -13.96 3.99 -1.15
C VAL A 65 -13.94 3.18 0.14
N ALA A 66 -12.78 2.64 0.51
CA ALA A 66 -12.58 1.93 1.76
C ALA A 66 -12.86 2.81 2.99
N ASP A 67 -12.36 4.04 3.00
CA ASP A 67 -12.53 4.97 4.11
C ASP A 67 -14.00 5.34 4.32
N ILE A 68 -14.71 5.68 3.24
CA ILE A 68 -16.16 5.97 3.29
C ILE A 68 -16.95 4.71 3.71
N PHE A 69 -16.55 3.53 3.22
CA PHE A 69 -17.19 2.27 3.59
C PHE A 69 -17.02 1.97 5.08
N MET A 70 -15.85 2.27 5.65
CA MET A 70 -15.62 2.14 7.09
C MET A 70 -16.38 3.19 7.90
N GLU A 71 -16.41 4.44 7.43
CA GLU A 71 -17.16 5.54 8.08
C GLU A 71 -18.67 5.26 8.13
N SER A 72 -19.21 4.60 7.11
CA SER A 72 -20.63 4.18 7.04
C SER A 72 -21.04 3.15 8.09
N ARG A 73 -20.08 2.54 8.79
CA ARG A 73 -20.27 1.45 9.79
C ARG A 73 -20.95 0.19 9.25
N VAL A 74 -21.10 0.04 7.94
CA VAL A 74 -21.70 -1.16 7.33
C VAL A 74 -20.96 -2.45 7.73
N PRO A 75 -19.62 -2.54 7.71
CA PRO A 75 -18.90 -3.74 8.18
C PRO A 75 -19.20 -4.09 9.64
N ALA A 76 -19.27 -3.07 10.50
CA ALA A 76 -19.52 -3.25 11.93
C ALA A 76 -20.95 -3.75 12.18
N TYR A 77 -21.93 -3.20 11.46
CA TYR A 77 -23.32 -3.65 11.54
C TYR A 77 -23.49 -5.11 11.10
N ILE A 78 -22.83 -5.51 10.01
CA ILE A 78 -22.86 -6.91 9.55
C ILE A 78 -22.18 -7.83 10.58
N ALA A 79 -21.06 -7.40 11.16
CA ALA A 79 -20.37 -8.17 12.20
C ALA A 79 -21.26 -8.38 13.43
N GLU A 80 -22.00 -7.35 13.87
CA GLU A 80 -22.94 -7.45 15.00
C GLU A 80 -24.06 -8.47 14.72
N ILE A 81 -24.66 -8.43 13.52
CA ILE A 81 -25.66 -9.42 13.09
C ILE A 81 -25.10 -10.84 13.12
N ILE A 82 -23.85 -11.03 12.69
CA ILE A 82 -23.17 -12.33 12.70
C ILE A 82 -23.00 -12.82 14.13
N VAL A 83 -22.58 -11.96 15.05
CA VAL A 83 -22.41 -12.30 16.47
C VAL A 83 -23.73 -12.69 17.11
N ASP A 84 -24.78 -11.90 16.91
CA ASP A 84 -26.10 -12.14 17.53
C ASP A 84 -26.76 -13.43 17.04
N LYS A 85 -26.53 -13.83 15.78
CA LYS A 85 -27.09 -15.04 15.19
C LYS A 85 -26.21 -16.28 15.37
N ALA A 86 -24.97 -16.11 15.82
CA ALA A 86 -24.05 -17.23 15.96
C ALA A 86 -24.42 -18.11 17.16
N LYS A 87 -24.35 -19.43 16.95
CA LYS A 87 -24.73 -20.43 17.97
C LYS A 87 -23.73 -20.50 19.13
N ASN A 88 -22.48 -20.18 18.88
CA ASN A 88 -21.41 -20.15 19.88
C ASN A 88 -20.31 -19.17 19.45
N THR A 89 -19.42 -18.84 20.38
CA THR A 89 -18.31 -17.91 20.17
C THR A 89 -17.34 -18.36 19.06
N ALA A 90 -17.10 -19.67 18.93
CA ALA A 90 -16.21 -20.21 17.88
C ALA A 90 -16.76 -19.94 16.47
N TRP A 91 -18.06 -20.13 16.25
CA TRP A 91 -18.73 -19.81 14.99
C TRP A 91 -18.78 -18.31 14.73
N SER A 92 -18.96 -17.47 15.77
CA SER A 92 -18.89 -16.00 15.62
C SER A 92 -17.53 -15.57 15.07
N ILE A 93 -16.43 -16.04 15.69
CA ILE A 93 -15.07 -15.68 15.27
C ILE A 93 -14.80 -16.17 13.85
N LEU A 94 -15.18 -17.41 13.51
CA LEU A 94 -14.95 -17.97 12.19
C LEU A 94 -15.69 -17.19 11.10
N LEU A 95 -16.94 -16.81 11.33
CA LEU A 95 -17.73 -16.01 10.39
C LEU A 95 -17.23 -14.57 10.28
N ILE A 96 -16.77 -13.96 11.38
CA ILE A 96 -16.12 -12.64 11.35
C ILE A 96 -14.85 -12.71 10.54
N CYS A 97 -13.98 -13.70 10.74
CA CYS A 97 -12.76 -13.87 9.93
C CYS A 97 -13.10 -14.03 8.44
N GLY A 98 -14.16 -14.77 8.11
CA GLY A 98 -14.66 -14.90 6.74
C GLY A 98 -15.13 -13.56 6.16
N LEU A 99 -15.90 -12.78 6.94
CA LEU A 99 -16.34 -11.43 6.56
C LEU A 99 -15.14 -10.50 6.35
N THR A 100 -14.18 -10.47 7.28
CA THR A 100 -12.98 -9.63 7.19
C THR A 100 -12.13 -10.01 5.98
N GLY A 101 -11.93 -11.30 5.72
CA GLY A 101 -11.21 -11.77 4.53
C GLY A 101 -11.92 -11.39 3.23
N PHE A 102 -13.26 -11.49 3.19
CA PHE A 102 -14.04 -11.07 2.04
C PHE A 102 -13.94 -9.56 1.80
N ILE A 103 -14.10 -8.74 2.85
CA ILE A 103 -14.02 -7.27 2.74
C ILE A 103 -12.60 -6.82 2.36
N SER A 104 -11.55 -7.44 2.92
CA SER A 104 -10.16 -7.11 2.62
C SER A 104 -9.87 -7.20 1.13
N ALA A 105 -10.42 -8.20 0.40
CA ALA A 105 -10.22 -8.33 -1.05
C ALA A 105 -10.76 -7.17 -1.91
N PHE A 106 -11.63 -6.31 -1.37
CA PHE A 106 -12.17 -5.13 -2.07
C PHE A 106 -11.58 -3.81 -1.57
N VAL A 107 -11.03 -3.82 -0.36
CA VAL A 107 -10.54 -2.63 0.35
C VAL A 107 -9.00 -2.54 0.31
N GLU A 108 -8.31 -3.67 0.19
CA GLU A 108 -6.86 -3.81 0.15
C GLU A 108 -6.35 -4.57 -1.07
#